data_AF-A0A2A5G9M9-F1
#
_entry.id   AF-A0A2A5G9M9-F1
#
_cell.length_a   1.000
_cell.length_b   1.000
_cell.length_c   1.000
_cell.angle_alpha   90.00
_cell.angle_beta   90.00
_cell.angle_gamma   90.00
#
_symmetry.space_group_name_H-M   'P 1'
#
loop_
_entity.id
_entity.type
_entity.pdbx_description
1 polymer ?
#
loop_
_entity_poly.entity_id
_entity_poly.type
_entity_poly.pdbx_seq_one_letter_code
_entity_poly.pdbx_strand_id
1 'polypeptide(L)'
;MQKMIFPKPLPIESIGNLRDRVERLLKKPVKSLHEPNQLSFDMPLIDNKNISNINHPSKNIAEFLNFITDAMPDGDVYLFGGILRDMALLGRRGFNSDIDLVVDGNWSNFVNYLEFLNAHKNKFGGYRLMVGEWPVDIWNARETWAIKKGLVEYKGIASLTETTVLNWDAILMNWRTRNFIYRKNYIDDINSMSLDIVLEKNPNPLGMAIRVFRHLCLKNAKKITPSAANYLAKCAKKYTYEEIRKGEISSYGNNVIHTAIYSFFKHINTSDDQNIKHQFNIASNLVKRELDLNNHLLG
;
A
#
# COMPACT_ATOMS: atom_id res chain seq x y z
N MET A 1 -6.31 -34.84 8.44
CA MET A 1 -6.19 -33.50 9.07
C MET A 1 -7.03 -32.52 8.25
N GLN A 2 -8.25 -32.18 8.70
CA GLN A 2 -9.06 -31.16 8.04
C GLN A 2 -8.34 -29.81 8.17
N LYS A 3 -7.98 -29.18 7.05
CA LYS A 3 -7.50 -27.79 7.04
C LYS A 3 -8.64 -26.94 7.61
N MET A 4 -8.47 -26.39 8.82
CA MET A 4 -9.34 -25.32 9.31
C MET A 4 -9.28 -24.18 8.30
N ILE A 5 -10.36 -24.02 7.52
CA ILE A 5 -10.53 -22.89 6.62
C ILE A 5 -10.91 -21.71 7.49
N PHE A 6 -9.92 -20.97 7.98
CA PHE A 6 -10.18 -19.67 8.59
C PHE A 6 -10.87 -18.79 7.54
N PRO A 7 -11.99 -18.12 7.87
CA PRO A 7 -12.64 -17.22 6.93
C PRO A 7 -11.62 -16.19 6.47
N LYS A 8 -11.51 -16.02 5.14
CA LYS A 8 -10.65 -14.99 4.57
C LYS A 8 -11.15 -13.65 5.11
N PRO A 9 -10.24 -12.79 5.61
CA PRO A 9 -10.64 -11.50 6.14
C PRO A 9 -11.37 -10.69 5.07
N LEU A 10 -12.49 -10.09 5.48
CA LEU A 10 -13.37 -9.34 4.60
C LEU A 10 -12.92 -7.87 4.47
N PRO A 11 -13.29 -7.19 3.38
CA PRO A 11 -13.14 -5.75 3.24
C PRO A 11 -13.73 -4.98 4.44
N ILE A 12 -13.32 -3.73 4.62
CA ILE A 12 -13.86 -2.85 5.65
C ILE A 12 -15.32 -2.46 5.34
N GLU A 13 -16.16 -2.47 6.37
CA GLU A 13 -17.55 -2.00 6.24
C GLU A 13 -17.66 -0.46 6.34
N SER A 14 -16.69 0.17 7.02
CA SER A 14 -16.67 1.61 7.27
C SER A 14 -15.26 2.13 7.56
N ILE A 15 -15.09 3.45 7.51
CA ILE A 15 -13.85 4.12 7.95
C ILE A 15 -13.58 3.90 9.44
N GLY A 16 -14.61 3.81 10.27
CA GLY A 16 -14.45 3.44 11.69
C GLY A 16 -13.80 2.07 11.83
N ASN A 17 -14.28 1.08 11.05
CA ASN A 17 -13.69 -0.25 11.04
C ASN A 17 -12.23 -0.24 10.55
N LEU A 18 -11.88 0.58 9.55
CA LEU A 18 -10.50 0.74 9.09
C LEU A 18 -9.60 1.32 10.20
N ARG A 19 -10.08 2.35 10.91
CA ARG A 19 -9.35 2.94 12.04
C ARG A 19 -9.01 1.89 13.10
N ASP A 20 -10.00 1.11 13.53
CA ASP A 20 -9.81 0.07 14.56
C ASP A 20 -8.84 -1.03 14.09
N ARG A 21 -8.87 -1.35 12.80
CA ARG A 21 -7.93 -2.29 12.18
C ARG A 21 -6.50 -1.73 12.26
N VAL A 22 -6.27 -0.50 11.82
CA VAL A 22 -4.94 0.15 11.83
C VAL A 22 -4.40 0.28 13.25
N GLU A 23 -5.23 0.72 14.20
CA GLU A 23 -4.79 0.86 15.58
C GLU A 23 -4.38 -0.48 16.21
N ARG A 24 -5.12 -1.56 15.95
CA ARG A 24 -4.75 -2.90 16.43
C ARG A 24 -3.52 -3.50 15.74
N LEU A 25 -3.18 -3.03 14.54
CA LEU A 25 -1.95 -3.43 13.86
C LEU A 25 -0.74 -2.78 14.54
N LEU A 26 -0.82 -1.48 14.82
CA LEU A 26 0.30 -0.67 15.28
C LEU A 26 0.49 -0.72 16.80
N LYS A 27 -0.57 -1.00 17.57
CA LYS A 27 -0.48 -1.27 19.01
C LYS A 27 -0.01 -2.71 19.24
N LYS A 28 0.94 -2.91 20.16
CA LYS A 28 1.33 -4.27 20.59
C LYS A 28 0.11 -5.04 21.07
N PRO A 29 0.02 -6.37 20.83
CA PRO A 29 -0.93 -7.18 21.57
C PRO A 29 -0.62 -7.01 23.05
N VAL A 30 -1.62 -6.60 23.84
CA VAL A 30 -1.53 -6.64 25.30
C VAL A 30 -1.31 -8.11 25.65
N LYS A 31 -0.06 -8.50 25.92
CA LYS A 31 0.15 -9.69 26.75
C LYS A 31 -0.54 -9.36 28.07
N SER A 32 -1.49 -10.18 28.50
CA SER A 32 -2.00 -10.11 29.86
C SER A 32 -0.83 -10.43 30.80
N LEU A 33 -0.07 -9.42 31.15
CA LEU A 33 0.81 -9.45 32.30
C LEU A 33 -0.13 -9.43 33.50
N HIS A 34 -0.33 -10.59 34.10
CA HIS A 34 -0.55 -10.60 35.54
C HIS A 34 0.74 -10.11 36.17
N GLU A 35 0.83 -8.81 36.43
CA GLU A 35 1.76 -8.29 37.43
C GLU A 35 0.96 -7.62 38.54
N PRO A 36 1.29 -7.90 39.81
CA PRO A 36 0.58 -7.39 40.96
C PRO A 36 0.83 -5.88 41.10
N ASN A 37 -0.22 -5.16 41.45
CA ASN A 37 -0.18 -3.74 41.80
C ASN A 37 0.93 -3.46 42.83
N GLN A 38 1.96 -2.73 42.42
CA GLN A 38 2.72 -1.88 43.33
C GLN A 38 3.10 -0.58 42.62
N LEU A 39 2.44 0.50 43.04
CA LEU A 39 2.80 1.86 42.67
C LEU A 39 4.00 2.26 43.53
N SER A 40 5.17 2.48 42.91
CA SER A 40 6.21 3.31 43.50
C SER A 40 6.11 4.72 42.89
N PHE A 41 5.91 5.71 43.75
CA PHE A 41 5.99 7.12 43.40
C PHE A 41 7.44 7.57 43.61
N ASP A 42 8.21 7.60 42.52
CA ASP A 42 9.47 8.33 42.50
C ASP A 42 9.33 9.52 41.53
N MET A 43 9.44 10.72 42.07
CA MET A 43 9.55 11.96 41.30
C MET A 43 10.94 12.06 40.67
N PRO A 44 11.09 12.33 39.36
CA PRO A 44 12.40 12.51 38.77
C PRO A 44 13.00 13.85 39.21
N LEU A 45 14.19 13.78 39.80
CA LEU A 45 15.08 14.92 39.93
C LEU A 45 15.46 15.42 38.53
N ILE A 46 15.18 16.70 38.27
CA ILE A 46 15.55 17.36 37.00
C ILE A 46 17.07 17.58 37.05
N ASP A 47 17.81 16.76 36.31
CA ASP A 47 19.24 16.98 36.06
C ASP A 47 19.42 17.81 34.77
N ASN A 48 19.80 19.08 34.94
CA ASN A 48 19.92 20.09 33.87
C ASN A 48 21.20 19.94 33.03
N LYS A 49 21.60 18.71 32.67
CA LYS A 49 22.75 18.44 31.80
C LYS A 49 22.57 17.14 31.02
N ASN A 50 21.83 17.17 29.90
CA ASN A 50 22.01 16.28 28.74
C ASN A 50 20.93 16.56 27.67
N ILE A 51 21.15 17.56 26.81
CA ILE A 51 20.33 17.77 25.60
C ILE A 51 20.78 16.82 24.46
N SER A 52 21.78 15.95 24.70
CA SER A 52 22.40 15.10 23.68
C SER A 52 21.83 13.68 23.53
N ASN A 53 20.92 13.22 24.39
CA ASN A 53 20.34 11.88 24.29
C ASN A 53 18.82 11.92 24.41
N ILE A 54 18.15 12.41 23.36
CA ILE A 54 16.72 12.14 23.19
C ILE A 54 16.57 10.65 22.88
N ASN A 55 16.18 9.87 23.89
CA ASN A 55 15.89 8.46 23.76
C ASN A 55 14.57 8.32 22.97
N HIS A 56 14.67 8.17 21.64
CA HIS A 56 13.52 8.05 20.76
C HIS A 56 12.99 6.61 20.78
N PRO A 57 11.66 6.40 20.68
CA PRO A 57 11.06 5.07 20.77
C PRO A 57 11.30 4.27 19.48
N SER A 58 12.50 3.70 19.35
CA SER A 58 12.91 2.89 18.20
C SER A 58 12.36 1.48 18.17
N LYS A 59 11.60 1.06 19.19
CA LYS A 59 11.09 -0.33 19.35
C LYS A 59 9.58 -0.48 19.12
N ASN A 60 8.84 0.61 19.06
CA ASN A 60 7.38 0.58 18.95
C ASN A 60 6.92 1.63 17.93
N ILE A 61 6.28 1.15 16.85
CA ILE A 61 5.84 2.01 15.77
C ILE A 61 4.79 3.04 16.20
N ALA A 62 3.86 2.70 17.10
CA ALA A 62 2.87 3.66 17.58
C ALA A 62 3.49 4.75 18.45
N GLU A 63 4.46 4.40 19.30
CA GLU A 63 5.22 5.37 20.09
C GLU A 63 6.10 6.25 19.20
N PHE A 64 6.75 5.66 18.18
CA PHE A 64 7.49 6.41 17.17
C PHE A 64 6.60 7.42 16.44
N LEU A 65 5.43 6.99 15.96
CA LEU A 65 4.48 7.87 15.28
C LEU A 65 4.00 9.00 16.19
N ASN A 66 3.70 8.71 17.47
CA ASN A 66 3.36 9.74 18.46
C ASN A 66 4.54 10.73 18.63
N PHE A 67 5.74 10.21 18.84
CA PHE A 67 6.95 11.01 19.01
C PHE A 67 7.18 11.96 17.82
N ILE A 68 7.18 11.47 16.58
CA ILE A 68 7.44 12.32 15.41
C ILE A 68 6.31 13.31 15.14
N THR A 69 5.08 12.96 15.53
CA THR A 69 3.93 13.86 15.43
C THR A 69 4.06 14.99 16.46
N ASP A 70 4.46 14.69 17.69
CA ASP A 70 4.68 15.71 18.73
C ASP A 70 5.89 16.60 18.43
N ALA A 71 6.93 16.05 17.81
CA ALA A 71 8.11 16.79 17.35
C ALA A 71 7.82 17.74 16.16
N MET A 72 6.63 17.66 15.56
CA MET A 72 6.21 18.50 14.44
C MET A 72 4.90 19.23 14.77
N PRO A 73 4.94 20.30 15.60
CA PRO A 73 3.73 21.02 15.99
C PRO A 73 3.05 21.74 14.81
N ASP A 74 3.84 22.24 13.84
CA ASP A 74 3.35 22.98 12.67
C ASP A 74 3.12 22.06 11.44
N GLY A 75 2.99 20.77 11.66
CA GLY A 75 2.82 19.79 10.59
C GLY A 75 2.12 18.52 11.06
N ASP A 76 1.87 17.65 10.10
CA ASP A 76 1.20 16.38 10.33
C ASP A 76 1.91 15.21 9.65
N VAL A 77 1.77 14.05 10.26
CA VAL A 77 2.25 12.76 9.76
C VAL A 77 1.06 11.94 9.30
N TYR A 78 1.18 11.34 8.13
CA TYR A 78 0.14 10.55 7.50
C TYR A 78 0.63 9.14 7.22
N LEU A 79 -0.14 8.12 7.61
CA LEU A 79 0.01 6.79 7.03
C LEU A 79 -0.51 6.85 5.59
N PHE A 80 0.20 6.23 4.65
CA PHE A 80 -0.12 6.35 3.23
C PHE A 80 -0.13 4.99 2.51
N GLY A 81 -1.05 4.80 1.58
CA GLY A 81 -0.96 3.72 0.60
C GLY A 81 -1.11 2.32 1.19
N GLY A 82 -0.07 1.50 1.02
CA GLY A 82 -0.17 0.04 1.12
C GLY A 82 -0.59 -0.49 2.48
N ILE A 83 -0.16 0.16 3.56
CA ILE A 83 -0.59 -0.19 4.92
C ILE A 83 -2.11 -0.05 5.08
N LEU A 84 -2.68 1.06 4.61
CA LEU A 84 -4.11 1.31 4.72
C LEU A 84 -4.90 0.39 3.78
N ARG A 85 -4.40 0.18 2.55
CA ARG A 85 -4.96 -0.78 1.59
C ARG A 85 -5.08 -2.18 2.17
N ASP A 86 -3.98 -2.72 2.71
CA ASP A 86 -3.97 -4.09 3.20
C ASP A 86 -4.93 -4.26 4.38
N MET A 87 -4.99 -3.25 5.28
CA MET A 87 -5.95 -3.25 6.38
C MET A 87 -7.40 -3.12 5.89
N ALA A 88 -7.63 -2.33 4.84
CA ALA A 88 -8.93 -2.15 4.21
C ALA A 88 -9.44 -3.43 3.54
N LEU A 89 -8.59 -4.11 2.77
CA LEU A 89 -8.98 -5.30 2.00
C LEU A 89 -8.98 -6.59 2.83
N LEU A 90 -7.93 -6.81 3.64
CA LEU A 90 -7.62 -8.11 4.24
C LEU A 90 -7.30 -8.03 5.74
N GLY A 91 -7.29 -6.85 6.35
CA GLY A 91 -6.93 -6.69 7.75
C GLY A 91 -5.54 -7.23 8.10
N ARG A 92 -5.29 -7.45 9.39
CA ARG A 92 -3.96 -7.81 9.92
C ARG A 92 -3.38 -9.10 9.32
N ARG A 93 -4.21 -10.11 9.04
CA ARG A 93 -3.74 -11.40 8.51
C ARG A 93 -3.26 -11.32 7.07
N GLY A 94 -3.72 -10.32 6.31
CA GLY A 94 -3.30 -10.10 4.92
C GLY A 94 -2.37 -8.90 4.74
N PHE A 95 -1.84 -8.36 5.84
CA PHE A 95 -0.85 -7.30 5.85
C PHE A 95 0.49 -7.83 5.33
N ASN A 96 1.02 -7.18 4.30
CA ASN A 96 2.33 -7.54 3.72
C ASN A 96 3.01 -6.32 3.06
N SER A 97 2.62 -5.11 3.46
CA SER A 97 3.17 -3.87 2.91
C SER A 97 4.22 -3.27 3.84
N ASP A 98 5.09 -2.44 3.27
CA ASP A 98 5.93 -1.54 4.05
C ASP A 98 5.04 -0.47 4.74
N ILE A 99 5.59 0.20 5.76
CA ILE A 99 4.93 1.35 6.39
C ILE A 99 5.43 2.61 5.70
N ASP A 100 4.60 3.17 4.83
CA ASP A 100 4.84 4.47 4.21
C ASP A 100 4.21 5.59 5.05
N LEU A 101 5.04 6.56 5.42
CA LEU A 101 4.66 7.80 6.09
C LEU A 101 4.89 8.99 5.16
N VAL A 102 3.98 9.94 5.22
CA VAL A 102 4.13 11.21 4.52
C VAL A 102 4.00 12.36 5.50
N VAL A 103 4.89 13.34 5.40
CA VAL A 103 4.96 14.52 6.25
C VAL A 103 4.56 15.75 5.46
N ASP A 104 3.55 16.47 5.92
CA ASP A 104 3.23 17.83 5.45
C ASP A 104 3.54 18.82 6.57
N GLY A 105 4.62 19.59 6.40
CA GLY A 105 5.16 20.50 7.41
C GLY A 105 6.58 20.93 7.08
N ASN A 106 7.31 21.43 8.07
CA ASN A 106 8.71 21.86 7.91
C ASN A 106 9.64 20.65 7.73
N TRP A 107 9.84 20.26 6.48
CA TRP A 107 10.65 19.10 6.12
C TRP A 107 12.13 19.25 6.47
N SER A 108 12.72 20.45 6.32
CA SER A 108 14.15 20.66 6.55
C SER A 108 14.56 20.35 8.00
N ASN A 109 13.75 20.80 8.98
CA ASN A 109 13.99 20.47 10.38
C ASN A 109 13.82 18.97 10.66
N PHE A 110 12.83 18.35 10.00
CA PHE A 110 12.56 16.93 10.16
C PHE A 110 13.66 16.05 9.56
N VAL A 111 14.29 16.47 8.46
CA VAL A 111 15.44 15.76 7.86
C VAL A 111 16.60 15.65 8.83
N ASN A 112 16.99 16.74 9.51
CA ASN A 112 18.07 16.71 10.49
C ASN A 112 17.78 15.69 11.61
N TYR A 113 16.52 15.59 12.01
CA TYR A 113 16.07 14.59 12.98
C TYR A 113 16.16 13.16 12.42
N LEU A 114 15.69 12.91 11.20
CA LEU A 114 15.79 11.60 10.55
C LEU A 114 17.25 11.14 10.40
N GLU A 115 18.15 12.05 10.05
CA GLU A 115 19.58 11.77 9.91
C GLU A 115 20.22 11.45 11.27
N PHE A 116 19.82 12.14 12.34
CA PHE A 116 20.20 11.79 13.72
C PHE A 116 19.73 10.38 14.11
N LEU A 117 18.61 9.91 13.56
CA LEU A 117 18.13 8.53 13.73
C LEU A 117 18.83 7.50 12.82
N ASN A 118 19.87 7.90 12.09
CA ASN A 118 20.54 7.08 11.07
C ASN A 118 19.59 6.59 9.96
N ALA A 119 18.55 7.37 9.64
CA ALA A 119 17.70 7.06 8.50
C ALA A 119 18.47 7.24 7.18
N HIS A 120 18.31 6.28 6.27
CA HIS A 120 18.98 6.29 4.98
C HIS A 120 18.10 6.94 3.90
N LYS A 121 18.63 7.96 3.22
CA LYS A 121 17.94 8.61 2.10
C LYS A 121 17.97 7.74 0.84
N ASN A 122 16.80 7.44 0.28
CA ASN A 122 16.67 6.70 -0.97
C ASN A 122 16.83 7.59 -2.21
N LYS A 123 17.04 6.97 -3.38
CA LYS A 123 17.24 7.66 -4.67
C LYS A 123 16.05 8.53 -5.14
N PHE A 124 14.89 8.38 -4.52
CA PHE A 124 13.68 9.16 -4.81
C PHE A 124 13.46 10.31 -3.81
N GLY A 125 14.35 10.45 -2.81
CA GLY A 125 14.34 11.54 -1.84
C GLY A 125 13.58 11.27 -0.55
N GLY A 126 13.01 10.07 -0.39
CA GLY A 126 12.46 9.62 0.90
C GLY A 126 13.55 9.08 1.82
N TYR A 127 13.24 8.94 3.11
CA TYR A 127 14.13 8.37 4.12
C TYR A 127 13.59 7.04 4.61
N ARG A 128 14.46 6.06 4.81
CA ARG A 128 14.11 4.74 5.34
C ARG A 128 14.82 4.47 6.66
N LEU A 129 14.11 3.99 7.65
CA LEU A 129 14.67 3.51 8.91
C LEU A 129 13.91 2.30 9.44
N MET A 130 14.51 1.58 10.38
CA MET A 130 13.87 0.50 11.10
C MET A 130 13.28 1.00 12.42
N VAL A 131 12.00 0.71 12.66
CA VAL A 131 11.31 0.97 13.93
C VAL A 131 10.78 -0.36 14.46
N GLY A 132 11.50 -0.93 15.43
CA GLY A 132 11.34 -2.32 15.83
C GLY A 132 11.64 -3.24 14.65
N GLU A 133 10.64 -4.04 14.26
CA GLU A 133 10.73 -4.95 13.11
C GLU A 133 10.19 -4.31 11.82
N TRP A 134 9.71 -3.07 11.88
CA TRP A 134 9.07 -2.41 10.75
C TRP A 134 10.07 -1.61 9.92
N PRO A 135 10.24 -1.90 8.63
CA PRO A 135 10.82 -0.95 7.70
C PRO A 135 9.81 0.19 7.49
N VAL A 136 10.24 1.41 7.79
CA VAL A 136 9.42 2.62 7.66
C VAL A 136 10.06 3.53 6.61
N ASP A 137 9.29 3.82 5.56
CA ASP A 137 9.62 4.86 4.59
C ASP A 137 8.93 6.16 4.96
N ILE A 138 9.66 7.27 4.89
CA ILE A 138 9.15 8.59 5.23
C ILE A 138 9.42 9.55 4.08
N TRP A 139 8.36 10.22 3.65
CA TRP A 139 8.35 11.07 2.47
C TRP A 139 7.91 12.48 2.81
N ASN A 140 8.48 13.47 2.12
CA ASN A 140 7.94 14.82 2.10
C ASN A 140 6.70 14.85 1.19
N ALA A 141 5.56 15.31 1.72
CA ALA A 141 4.30 15.41 0.98
C ALA A 141 4.43 16.24 -0.30
N ARG A 142 5.24 17.30 -0.26
CA ARG A 142 5.41 18.26 -1.36
C ARG A 142 6.39 17.79 -2.43
N GLU A 143 7.08 16.69 -2.17
CA GLU A 143 8.23 16.25 -2.94
C GLU A 143 8.20 14.75 -3.28
N THR A 144 7.02 14.13 -3.22
CA THR A 144 6.84 12.78 -3.74
C THR A 144 7.18 12.72 -5.22
N TRP A 145 7.53 11.54 -5.72
CA TRP A 145 8.03 11.38 -7.09
C TRP A 145 7.06 11.96 -8.15
N ALA A 146 5.75 11.71 -8.03
CA ALA A 146 4.76 12.18 -8.99
C ALA A 146 4.66 13.72 -9.01
N ILE A 147 4.77 14.35 -7.84
CA ILE A 147 4.77 15.81 -7.72
C ILE A 147 6.05 16.39 -8.29
N LYS A 148 7.22 15.84 -7.93
CA LYS A 148 8.52 16.26 -8.48
C LYS A 148 8.62 16.13 -10.00
N LYS A 149 7.88 15.19 -10.59
CA LYS A 149 7.81 15.01 -12.05
C LYS A 149 6.72 15.86 -12.72
N GLY A 150 6.01 16.69 -11.97
CA GLY A 150 4.94 17.55 -12.49
C GLY A 150 3.72 16.77 -13.00
N LEU A 151 3.56 15.51 -12.56
CA LEU A 151 2.42 14.66 -12.97
C LEU A 151 1.16 14.98 -12.17
N VAL A 152 1.34 15.46 -10.95
CA VAL A 152 0.28 15.90 -10.03
C VAL A 152 0.72 17.20 -9.39
N GLU A 153 -0.14 18.21 -9.42
CA GLU A 153 0.09 19.47 -8.72
C GLU A 153 -0.21 19.31 -7.22
N TYR A 154 0.69 19.77 -6.35
CA TYR A 154 0.47 19.76 -4.92
C TYR A 154 -0.39 20.95 -4.48
N LYS A 155 -1.66 20.69 -4.16
CA LYS A 155 -2.63 21.69 -3.65
C LYS A 155 -2.93 21.50 -2.16
N GLY A 156 -2.18 20.62 -1.51
CA GLY A 156 -2.40 20.16 -0.15
C GLY A 156 -2.33 18.63 -0.08
N ILE A 157 -2.37 18.10 1.15
CA ILE A 157 -2.15 16.67 1.41
C ILE A 157 -3.08 15.74 0.59
N ALA A 158 -4.31 16.18 0.31
CA ALA A 158 -5.26 15.42 -0.49
C ALA A 158 -4.78 15.16 -1.93
N SER A 159 -3.90 15.98 -2.50
CA SER A 159 -3.29 15.72 -3.82
C SER A 159 -2.59 14.37 -3.89
N LEU A 160 -2.13 13.81 -2.77
CA LEU A 160 -1.43 12.53 -2.75
C LEU A 160 -2.32 11.35 -3.14
N THR A 161 -3.64 11.44 -3.00
CA THR A 161 -4.56 10.39 -3.49
C THR A 161 -4.53 10.26 -5.02
N GLU A 162 -4.01 11.27 -5.73
CA GLU A 162 -3.86 11.26 -7.18
C GLU A 162 -2.47 10.77 -7.63
N THR A 163 -1.56 10.55 -6.69
CA THR A 163 -0.16 10.17 -6.98
C THR A 163 0.05 8.66 -7.02
N THR A 164 -0.91 7.88 -6.51
CA THR A 164 -0.82 6.42 -6.48
C THR A 164 -1.19 5.82 -7.82
N VAL A 165 -0.66 4.63 -8.11
CA VAL A 165 -1.04 3.93 -9.34
C VAL A 165 -2.41 3.29 -9.20
N LEU A 166 -2.72 2.70 -8.05
CA LEU A 166 -3.98 2.00 -7.79
C LEU A 166 -4.93 2.87 -6.97
N ASN A 167 -6.23 2.74 -7.24
CA ASN A 167 -7.29 3.35 -6.43
C ASN A 167 -7.28 2.85 -4.98
N TRP A 168 -6.99 1.57 -4.75
CA TRP A 168 -6.94 1.02 -3.39
C TRP A 168 -5.79 1.59 -2.54
N ASP A 169 -4.75 2.13 -3.18
CA ASP A 169 -3.64 2.84 -2.53
C ASP A 169 -3.96 4.31 -2.27
N ALA A 170 -5.02 4.87 -2.88
CA ALA A 170 -5.34 6.30 -2.87
C ALA A 170 -6.03 6.75 -1.56
N ILE A 171 -5.37 6.50 -0.43
CA ILE A 171 -5.87 6.81 0.91
C ILE A 171 -4.73 7.25 1.83
N LEU A 172 -5.02 8.20 2.69
CA LEU A 172 -4.18 8.65 3.80
C LEU A 172 -4.95 8.57 5.11
N MET A 173 -4.22 8.39 6.20
CA MET A 173 -4.73 8.58 7.55
C MET A 173 -3.82 9.54 8.28
N ASN A 174 -4.35 10.71 8.63
CA ASN A 174 -3.66 11.66 9.50
C ASN A 174 -3.47 10.97 10.86
N TRP A 175 -2.22 10.82 11.30
CA TRP A 175 -1.92 10.16 12.55
C TRP A 175 -2.53 10.97 13.68
N ARG A 176 -2.20 12.25 13.86
CA ARG A 176 -2.71 13.10 14.95
C ARG A 176 -4.23 13.03 15.14
N THR A 177 -5.00 13.37 14.11
CA THR A 177 -6.47 13.49 14.18
C THR A 177 -7.20 12.16 13.98
N ARG A 178 -6.50 11.12 13.49
CA ARG A 178 -7.08 9.81 13.11
C ARG A 178 -8.16 9.93 12.01
N ASN A 179 -8.14 11.02 11.26
CA ASN A 179 -8.99 11.28 10.10
C ASN A 179 -8.38 10.69 8.82
N PHE A 180 -9.26 10.30 7.90
CA PHE A 180 -8.87 9.71 6.63
C PHE A 180 -9.14 10.68 5.47
N ILE A 181 -8.26 10.63 4.47
CA ILE A 181 -8.37 11.40 3.24
C ILE A 181 -8.28 10.40 2.09
N TYR A 182 -9.30 10.35 1.24
CA TYR A 182 -9.41 9.38 0.16
C TYR A 182 -10.32 9.91 -0.94
N ARG A 183 -10.25 9.28 -2.11
CA ARG A 183 -11.11 9.62 -3.27
C ARG A 183 -12.57 9.31 -2.97
N LYS A 184 -13.51 10.07 -3.56
CA LYS A 184 -14.97 9.97 -3.32
C LYS A 184 -15.55 8.53 -3.26
N ASN A 185 -15.04 7.61 -4.06
CA ASN A 185 -15.58 6.24 -4.18
C ASN A 185 -14.72 5.16 -3.48
N TYR A 186 -13.74 5.54 -2.67
CA TYR A 186 -12.77 4.58 -2.11
C TYR A 186 -13.42 3.40 -1.39
N ILE A 187 -14.42 3.66 -0.53
CA ILE A 187 -15.09 2.62 0.24
C ILE A 187 -15.91 1.69 -0.65
N ASP A 188 -16.58 2.24 -1.66
CA ASP A 188 -17.33 1.45 -2.64
C ASP A 188 -16.39 0.58 -3.49
N ASP A 189 -15.23 1.10 -3.86
CA ASP A 189 -14.20 0.37 -4.60
C ASP A 189 -13.63 -0.80 -3.78
N ILE A 190 -13.40 -0.57 -2.48
CA ILE A 190 -12.93 -1.62 -1.55
C ILE A 190 -14.02 -2.69 -1.35
N ASN A 191 -15.27 -2.28 -1.11
CA ASN A 191 -16.38 -3.21 -0.86
C ASN A 191 -16.75 -4.02 -2.11
N SER A 192 -16.75 -3.38 -3.28
CA SER A 192 -17.01 -4.04 -4.55
C SER A 192 -15.81 -4.79 -5.12
N MET A 193 -14.63 -4.68 -4.47
CA MET A 193 -13.35 -5.22 -4.93
C MET A 193 -13.05 -4.78 -6.37
N SER A 194 -13.30 -3.50 -6.64
CA SER A 194 -13.08 -2.84 -7.93
C SER A 194 -11.67 -2.27 -8.00
N LEU A 195 -10.84 -2.84 -8.87
CA LEU A 195 -9.48 -2.39 -9.12
C LEU A 195 -9.46 -1.38 -10.27
N ASP A 196 -8.87 -0.21 -10.02
CA ASP A 196 -8.72 0.87 -10.99
C ASP A 196 -7.29 1.42 -11.01
N ILE A 197 -6.95 2.14 -12.07
CA ILE A 197 -5.69 2.85 -12.24
C ILE A 197 -5.94 4.35 -12.09
N VAL A 198 -5.26 4.97 -11.14
CA VAL A 198 -5.30 6.41 -10.88
C VAL A 198 -4.22 7.12 -11.70
N LEU A 199 -2.94 6.76 -11.52
CA LEU A 199 -1.82 7.36 -12.26
C LEU A 199 -0.96 6.28 -12.93
N GLU A 200 -0.98 6.19 -14.27
CA GLU A 200 -0.19 5.17 -14.99
C GLU A 200 1.33 5.39 -14.87
N LYS A 201 1.79 6.65 -14.94
CA LYS A 201 3.21 7.02 -14.96
C LYS A 201 3.84 6.81 -13.58
N ASN A 202 4.93 6.06 -13.52
CA ASN A 202 5.62 5.70 -12.27
C ASN A 202 7.12 5.42 -12.53
N PRO A 203 8.00 5.44 -11.50
CA PRO A 203 9.45 5.29 -11.70
C PRO A 203 9.92 3.87 -12.02
N ASN A 204 9.07 2.86 -11.84
CA ASN A 204 9.40 1.45 -12.12
C ASN A 204 8.24 0.75 -12.86
N PRO A 205 8.07 1.00 -14.17
CA PRO A 205 6.90 0.52 -14.91
C PRO A 205 6.74 -1.00 -14.92
N LEU A 206 7.84 -1.77 -14.99
CA LEU A 206 7.79 -3.23 -14.94
C LEU A 206 7.38 -3.73 -13.55
N GLY A 207 8.01 -3.21 -12.50
CA GLY A 207 7.64 -3.56 -11.12
C GLY A 207 6.19 -3.23 -10.79
N MET A 208 5.69 -2.10 -11.31
CA MET A 208 4.29 -1.74 -11.15
C MET A 208 3.36 -2.67 -11.94
N ALA A 209 3.69 -3.01 -13.19
CA ALA A 209 2.91 -3.99 -13.96
C ALA A 209 2.76 -5.31 -13.19
N ILE A 210 3.87 -5.83 -12.66
CA ILE A 210 3.88 -7.03 -11.80
C ILE A 210 2.96 -6.84 -10.58
N ARG A 211 3.06 -5.70 -9.88
CA ARG A 211 2.22 -5.40 -8.71
C ARG A 211 0.73 -5.40 -9.05
N VAL A 212 0.32 -4.78 -10.16
CA VAL A 212 -1.09 -4.73 -10.60
C VAL A 212 -1.60 -6.13 -10.95
N PHE A 213 -0.86 -6.92 -11.72
CA PHE A 213 -1.21 -8.32 -12.01
C PHE A 213 -1.32 -9.16 -10.73
N ARG A 214 -0.38 -9.00 -9.79
CA ARG A 214 -0.45 -9.70 -8.49
C ARG A 214 -1.68 -9.29 -7.68
N HIS A 215 -2.05 -8.01 -7.67
CA HIS A 215 -3.22 -7.54 -6.94
C HIS A 215 -4.51 -8.11 -7.54
N LEU A 216 -4.60 -8.18 -8.88
CA LEU A 216 -5.69 -8.87 -9.57
C LEU A 216 -5.83 -10.33 -9.11
N CYS A 217 -4.71 -11.09 -9.03
CA CYS A 217 -4.73 -12.49 -8.64
C CYS A 217 -4.94 -12.73 -7.13
N LEU A 218 -4.24 -12.00 -6.26
CA LEU A 218 -4.17 -12.29 -4.81
C LEU A 218 -5.21 -11.57 -3.97
N LYS A 219 -5.53 -10.33 -4.34
CA LYS A 219 -6.42 -9.48 -3.54
C LYS A 219 -7.88 -9.64 -3.95
N ASN A 220 -8.21 -10.68 -4.71
CA ASN A 220 -9.57 -11.06 -5.09
C ASN A 220 -10.37 -9.91 -5.75
N ALA A 221 -9.73 -9.17 -6.66
CA ALA A 221 -10.40 -8.15 -7.45
C ALA A 221 -11.58 -8.81 -8.19
N LYS A 222 -12.81 -8.41 -7.87
CA LYS A 222 -14.03 -8.94 -8.50
C LYS A 222 -14.41 -8.13 -9.73
N LYS A 223 -13.96 -6.88 -9.79
CA LYS A 223 -14.21 -5.94 -10.87
C LYS A 223 -12.90 -5.26 -11.24
N ILE A 224 -12.76 -4.97 -12.53
CA ILE A 224 -11.72 -4.10 -13.05
C ILE A 224 -12.40 -3.02 -13.87
N THR A 225 -11.92 -1.79 -13.76
CA THR A 225 -12.38 -0.70 -14.61
C THR A 225 -11.80 -0.83 -16.03
N PRO A 226 -12.36 -0.10 -17.01
CA PRO A 226 -11.75 0.01 -18.34
C PRO A 226 -10.31 0.51 -18.29
N SER A 227 -9.99 1.48 -17.42
CA SER A 227 -8.63 2.00 -17.25
C SER A 227 -7.66 0.93 -16.77
N ALA A 228 -8.05 0.11 -15.79
CA ALA A 228 -7.23 -1.01 -15.32
C ALA A 228 -7.05 -2.11 -16.37
N ALA A 229 -8.12 -2.45 -17.10
CA ALA A 229 -8.03 -3.42 -18.19
C ALA A 229 -7.09 -2.93 -19.31
N ASN A 230 -7.20 -1.66 -19.69
CA ASN A 230 -6.34 -1.04 -20.69
C ASN A 230 -4.88 -0.99 -20.22
N TYR A 231 -4.64 -0.63 -18.96
CA TYR A 231 -3.29 -0.64 -18.39
C TYR A 231 -2.66 -2.04 -18.44
N LEU A 232 -3.38 -3.06 -17.97
CA LEU A 232 -2.89 -4.44 -17.99
C LEU A 232 -2.64 -4.96 -19.41
N ALA A 233 -3.50 -4.61 -20.36
CA ALA A 233 -3.32 -4.97 -21.77
C ALA A 233 -2.10 -4.26 -22.40
N LYS A 234 -1.89 -2.96 -22.13
CA LYS A 234 -0.66 -2.24 -22.52
C LYS A 234 0.58 -2.91 -21.92
N CYS A 235 0.54 -3.31 -20.65
CA CYS A 235 1.64 -4.01 -20.00
C CYS A 235 1.91 -5.38 -20.64
N ALA A 236 0.87 -6.16 -20.95
CA ALA A 236 1.00 -7.46 -21.60
C ALA A 236 1.53 -7.38 -23.04
N LYS A 237 1.27 -6.27 -23.74
CA LYS A 237 1.88 -5.98 -25.05
C LYS A 237 3.34 -5.54 -24.92
N LYS A 238 3.70 -4.85 -23.84
CA LYS A 238 5.04 -4.30 -23.62
C LYS A 238 6.04 -5.31 -23.04
N TYR A 239 5.58 -6.18 -22.14
CA TYR A 239 6.41 -7.14 -21.41
C TYR A 239 5.92 -8.55 -21.68
N THR A 240 6.86 -9.45 -21.93
CA THR A 240 6.58 -10.89 -22.07
C THR A 240 6.17 -11.51 -20.73
N TYR A 241 5.46 -12.64 -20.78
CA TYR A 241 5.10 -13.38 -19.58
C TYR A 241 6.33 -13.78 -18.75
N GLU A 242 7.42 -14.18 -19.41
CA GLU A 242 8.62 -14.64 -18.71
C GLU A 242 9.36 -13.48 -18.01
N GLU A 243 9.34 -12.26 -18.58
CA GLU A 243 9.83 -11.06 -17.88
C GLU A 243 9.02 -10.75 -16.63
N ILE A 244 7.67 -10.80 -16.74
CA ILE A 244 6.76 -10.60 -15.61
C ILE A 244 7.01 -11.67 -14.54
N ARG A 245 7.08 -12.94 -14.92
CA ARG A 245 7.30 -14.07 -14.01
C ARG A 245 8.65 -14.00 -13.30
N LYS A 246 9.74 -13.73 -14.02
CA LYS A 246 11.09 -13.57 -13.42
C LYS A 246 11.12 -12.37 -12.47
N GLY A 247 10.56 -11.24 -12.88
CA GLY A 247 10.49 -10.04 -12.04
C GLY A 247 9.64 -10.26 -10.79
N GLU A 248 8.54 -11.02 -10.91
CA GLU A 248 7.67 -11.41 -9.80
C GLU A 248 8.41 -12.24 -8.76
N ILE A 249 9.10 -13.31 -9.20
CA ILE A 249 9.89 -14.18 -8.31
C ILE A 249 11.02 -13.38 -7.66
N SER A 250 11.70 -12.52 -8.41
CA SER A 250 12.77 -11.69 -7.87
C SER A 250 12.28 -10.68 -6.82
N SER A 251 11.06 -10.17 -6.96
CA SER A 251 10.52 -9.12 -6.07
C SER A 251 9.78 -9.70 -4.86
N TYR A 252 9.13 -10.85 -5.02
CA TYR A 252 8.21 -11.42 -4.02
C TYR A 252 8.54 -12.86 -3.60
N GLY A 253 9.54 -13.49 -4.20
CA GLY A 253 9.95 -14.87 -3.89
C GLY A 253 9.00 -15.97 -4.38
N ASN A 254 7.92 -15.62 -5.07
CA ASN A 254 6.95 -16.58 -5.60
C ASN A 254 6.29 -16.09 -6.90
N ASN A 255 5.64 -17.01 -7.61
CA ASN A 255 4.83 -16.72 -8.80
C ASN A 255 3.35 -17.02 -8.51
N VAL A 256 2.50 -16.03 -8.68
CA VAL A 256 1.03 -16.16 -8.52
C VAL A 256 0.28 -15.62 -9.74
N ILE A 257 0.96 -14.92 -10.63
CA ILE A 257 0.39 -14.48 -11.90
C ILE A 257 0.35 -15.69 -12.82
N HIS A 258 -0.86 -16.20 -13.07
CA HIS A 258 -1.08 -17.33 -13.97
C HIS A 258 -0.95 -16.91 -15.44
N THR A 259 -0.34 -17.76 -16.28
CA THR A 259 -0.22 -17.55 -17.72
C THR A 259 -1.57 -17.25 -18.38
N ALA A 260 -2.65 -17.92 -17.97
CA ALA A 260 -4.00 -17.68 -18.49
C ALA A 260 -4.48 -16.23 -18.28
N ILE A 261 -4.21 -15.66 -17.10
CA ILE A 261 -4.56 -14.27 -16.78
C ILE A 261 -3.72 -13.32 -17.62
N TYR A 262 -2.42 -13.57 -17.74
CA TYR A 262 -1.56 -12.76 -18.59
C TYR A 262 -2.01 -12.81 -20.08
N SER A 263 -2.24 -14.01 -20.62
CA SER A 263 -2.68 -14.20 -22.00
C SER A 263 -4.02 -13.52 -22.28
N PHE A 264 -4.94 -13.53 -21.31
CA PHE A 264 -6.21 -12.80 -21.44
C PHE A 264 -5.98 -11.33 -21.75
N PHE A 265 -5.13 -10.63 -20.99
CA PHE A 265 -4.84 -9.22 -21.25
C PHE A 265 -3.97 -8.99 -22.49
N LYS A 266 -3.13 -9.96 -22.87
CA LYS A 266 -2.38 -9.91 -24.13
C LYS A 266 -3.32 -9.84 -25.34
N HIS A 267 -4.46 -10.52 -25.27
CA HIS A 267 -5.46 -10.58 -26.34
C HIS A 267 -6.47 -9.42 -26.33
N ILE A 268 -6.41 -8.52 -25.35
CA ILE A 268 -7.28 -7.34 -25.32
C ILE A 268 -6.76 -6.26 -26.29
N ASN A 269 -7.63 -5.84 -27.20
CA ASN A 269 -7.29 -4.81 -28.17
C ASN A 269 -7.65 -3.38 -27.69
N THR A 270 -6.70 -2.73 -27.03
CA THR A 270 -6.85 -1.37 -26.49
C THR A 270 -7.05 -0.24 -27.51
N SER A 271 -6.92 -0.50 -28.82
CA SER A 271 -7.12 0.51 -29.88
C SER A 271 -8.49 0.42 -30.56
N ASP A 272 -9.30 -0.57 -30.20
CA ASP A 272 -10.67 -0.71 -30.69
C ASP A 272 -11.61 0.00 -29.72
N ASP A 273 -12.34 1.02 -30.18
CA ASP A 273 -13.40 1.70 -29.42
C ASP A 273 -14.66 0.83 -29.22
N GLN A 274 -14.59 -0.45 -29.62
CA GLN A 274 -15.67 -1.41 -29.40
C GLN A 274 -15.91 -1.68 -27.91
N ASN A 275 -17.13 -2.11 -27.60
CA ASN A 275 -17.58 -2.46 -26.25
C ASN A 275 -16.59 -3.42 -25.56
N ILE A 276 -16.02 -3.01 -24.44
CA ILE A 276 -15.03 -3.77 -23.66
C ILE A 276 -15.50 -5.21 -23.32
N LYS A 277 -16.81 -5.42 -23.16
CA LYS A 277 -17.39 -6.75 -22.93
C LYS A 277 -17.18 -7.67 -24.13
N HIS A 278 -17.27 -7.15 -25.35
CA HIS A 278 -17.02 -7.90 -26.56
C HIS A 278 -15.56 -8.35 -26.63
N GLN A 279 -14.63 -7.44 -26.33
CA GLN A 279 -13.19 -7.77 -26.29
C GLN A 279 -12.87 -8.83 -25.23
N PHE A 280 -13.50 -8.76 -24.05
CA PHE A 280 -13.32 -9.77 -23.01
C PHE A 280 -13.80 -11.16 -23.47
N ASN A 281 -14.91 -11.23 -24.21
CA ASN A 281 -15.38 -12.49 -24.78
C ASN A 281 -14.40 -13.06 -25.81
N ILE A 282 -13.85 -12.21 -26.70
CA ILE A 282 -12.83 -12.62 -27.68
C ILE A 282 -11.58 -13.15 -26.95
N ALA A 283 -11.03 -12.36 -26.01
CA ALA A 283 -9.85 -12.74 -25.24
C ALA A 283 -10.07 -14.04 -24.45
N SER A 284 -11.24 -14.21 -23.82
CA SER A 284 -11.58 -15.45 -23.13
C SER A 284 -11.62 -16.66 -24.06
N ASN A 285 -12.20 -16.52 -25.25
CA ASN A 285 -12.26 -17.60 -26.24
C ASN A 285 -10.86 -17.97 -26.77
N LEU A 286 -9.98 -16.99 -26.98
CA LEU A 286 -8.60 -17.23 -27.40
C LEU A 286 -7.81 -17.97 -26.32
N VAL A 287 -7.88 -17.52 -25.07
CA VAL A 287 -7.21 -18.22 -23.95
C VAL A 287 -7.71 -19.65 -23.78
N LYS A 288 -9.01 -19.89 -23.93
CA LYS A 288 -9.56 -21.27 -23.88
C LYS A 288 -8.99 -22.17 -24.97
N ARG A 289 -8.78 -21.64 -26.18
CA ARG A 289 -8.16 -22.36 -27.29
C ARG A 289 -6.67 -22.61 -27.05
N GLU A 290 -5.94 -21.61 -26.54
CA GLU A 290 -4.51 -21.74 -26.22
C GLU A 290 -4.21 -22.78 -25.12
N LEU A 291 -5.16 -22.99 -24.22
CA LEU A 291 -5.02 -23.89 -23.07
C LEU A 291 -5.70 -25.24 -23.28
N ASP A 292 -6.18 -25.56 -24.49
CA ASP A 292 -6.92 -26.80 -24.81
C ASP A 292 -8.12 -27.09 -23.89
N LEU A 293 -8.72 -26.06 -23.30
CA LEU A 293 -9.84 -26.19 -22.35
C LEU A 293 -11.16 -26.62 -23.02
N ASN A 294 -11.17 -26.82 -24.34
CA ASN A 294 -12.33 -27.29 -25.10
C ASN A 294 -12.36 -28.82 -25.32
N ASN A 295 -11.33 -29.57 -24.91
CA ASN A 295 -11.24 -31.02 -25.17
C ASN A 295 -11.74 -31.94 -24.03
N HIS A 296 -12.41 -31.41 -23.00
CA HIS A 296 -12.89 -32.21 -21.85
C HIS A 296 -14.40 -32.08 -21.52
N LEU A 297 -15.25 -31.79 -22.50
CA LEU A 297 -16.71 -31.83 -22.33
C LEU A 297 -17.44 -32.80 -23.29
N LEU A 298 -16.71 -33.73 -23.91
CA LEU A 298 -17.30 -34.87 -24.62
C LEU A 298 -16.52 -36.13 -24.24
N GLY A 299 -16.96 -36.77 -23.17
CA GLY A 299 -16.48 -38.05 -22.66
C GLY A 299 -17.43 -38.55 -21.59
#